data_AF-A0A2N3CE53-F1
#
_entry.id   AF-A0A2N3CE53-F1
#
_cell.length_a   1.000
_cell.length_b   1.000
_cell.length_c   1.000
_cell.angle_alpha   90.00
_cell.angle_beta   90.00
_cell.angle_gamma   90.00
#
_symmetry.space_group_name_H-M   'P 1'
#
loop_
_entity.id
_entity.type
_entity.pdbx_description
1 polymer ?
#
loop_
_entity_poly.entity_id
_entity_poly.type
_entity_poly.pdbx_seq_one_letter_code
_entity_poly.pdbx_strand_id
1 'polypeptide(L)' 'MTPRLAQIWRHPIKAHGRERLDAAMLEPGQTLPWDRHWAVAHEAAHLAEGAWSPCANFSRAAKTG' A
#
# COMPACT_ATOMS: atom_id res chain seq x y z
N MET A 1 2.06 29.15 14.45
CA MET A 1 1.12 28.73 13.38
C MET A 1 0.86 27.24 13.55
N THR A 2 -0.39 26.79 13.49
CA THR A 2 -0.76 25.38 13.61
C THR A 2 -1.08 24.83 12.23
N PRO A 3 -0.41 23.75 11.76
CA PRO A 3 -0.72 23.16 10.46
C PRO A 3 -2.12 22.53 10.47
N ARG A 4 -2.80 22.57 9.32
CA ARG A 4 -4.08 21.89 9.10
C ARG A 4 -3.88 20.75 8.11
N LEU A 5 -4.33 19.55 8.47
CA LEU A 5 -4.36 18.40 7.57
C LEU A 5 -5.31 18.67 6.40
N ALA A 6 -4.80 18.63 5.17
CA ALA A 6 -5.60 18.91 3.98
C ALA A 6 -6.42 17.68 3.54
N GLN A 7 -5.78 16.52 3.44
CA GLN A 7 -6.36 15.29 2.91
C GLN A 7 -5.67 14.07 3.51
N ILE A 8 -6.40 12.95 3.57
CA ILE A 8 -5.86 11.63 3.88
C ILE A 8 -6.08 10.75 2.66
N TRP A 9 -5.06 10.01 2.26
CA TRP A 9 -5.13 9.08 1.14
C TRP A 9 -4.62 7.71 1.58
N ARG A 10 -5.28 6.66 1.09
CA ARG A 10 -4.90 5.26 1.27
C ARG A 10 -4.63 4.60 -0.06
N HIS A 11 -3.71 3.64 -0.10
CA HIS A 11 -3.41 2.84 -1.29
C HIS A 11 -3.69 1.36 -1.01
N PRO A 12 -4.93 0.86 -1.19
CA PRO A 12 -5.27 -0.50 -0.77
C PRO A 12 -4.44 -1.60 -1.43
N ILE A 13 -4.09 -1.38 -2.70
CA ILE A 13 -3.27 -2.29 -3.49
C ILE A 13 -1.95 -1.59 -3.84
N LYS A 14 -0.83 -2.25 -3.55
CA LYS A 14 0.52 -1.75 -3.88
C LYS A 14 0.60 -1.34 -5.35
N ALA A 15 0.98 -0.08 -5.59
CA ALA A 15 1.14 0.51 -6.92
C ALA A 15 -0.14 0.62 -7.77
N HIS A 16 -1.33 0.39 -7.19
CA HIS A 16 -2.60 0.42 -7.91
C HIS A 16 -3.62 1.32 -7.20
N GLY A 17 -3.92 2.46 -7.83
CA GLY A 17 -4.94 3.39 -7.38
C GLY A 17 -4.67 4.02 -6.01
N ARG A 18 -5.65 4.78 -5.55
CA ARG A 18 -5.74 5.36 -4.21
C ARG A 18 -7.17 5.80 -3.92
N GLU A 19 -7.52 5.89 -2.66
CA GLU A 19 -8.80 6.46 -2.22
C GLU A 19 -8.59 7.52 -1.16
N ARG A 20 -9.48 8.50 -1.14
CA ARG A 20 -9.47 9.56 -0.13
C ARG A 20 -10.23 9.08 1.10
N LEU A 21 -9.65 9.33 2.27
CA LEU A 21 -10.33 9.09 3.55
C LEU A 21 -10.74 10.43 4.16
N ASP A 22 -11.90 10.46 4.79
CA ASP A 22 -12.35 11.62 5.57
C ASP A 22 -11.78 11.59 7.00
N ALA A 23 -11.56 10.39 7.55
CA ALA A 23 -10.91 10.16 8.84
C ALA A 23 -10.22 8.79 8.87
N ALA A 24 -9.28 8.60 9.81
CA ALA A 24 -8.65 7.31 10.07
C ALA A 24 -8.25 7.19 11.55
N MET A 25 -8.30 5.97 12.09
CA MET A 25 -7.71 5.64 13.38
C MET A 25 -6.21 5.42 13.21
N LEU A 26 -5.40 6.00 14.09
CA LEU A 26 -3.95 5.85 14.08
C LEU A 26 -3.51 5.14 15.36
N GLU A 27 -2.77 4.05 15.21
CA GLU A 27 -2.20 3.28 16.31
C GLU A 27 -0.68 3.20 16.16
N PRO A 28 0.10 3.35 17.25
CA PRO A 28 1.55 3.24 17.17
C PRO A 28 2.00 1.90 16.56
N GLY A 29 2.91 1.98 15.58
CA GLY A 29 3.42 0.81 14.88
C GLY A 29 2.48 0.23 13.81
N GLN A 30 1.28 0.79 13.63
CA GLN A 30 0.35 0.38 12.58
C GLN A 30 0.37 1.35 11.39
N THR A 31 0.00 0.83 10.22
CA THR A 31 -0.29 1.64 9.03
C THR A 31 -1.75 2.11 9.06
N LEU A 32 -2.15 2.99 8.13
CA LEU A 32 -3.58 3.27 7.95
C LEU A 32 -4.30 1.94 7.67
N PRO A 33 -5.50 1.70 8.23
CA PRO A 33 -6.24 0.48 7.97
C PRO A 33 -6.36 0.23 6.47
N TRP A 34 -5.97 -0.96 6.02
CA TRP A 34 -5.93 -1.37 4.60
C TRP A 34 -4.85 -0.70 3.73
N ASP A 35 -3.90 0.07 4.25
CA ASP A 35 -2.83 0.64 3.42
C ASP A 35 -1.88 -0.44 2.92
N ARG A 36 -1.73 -0.51 1.59
CA ARG A 36 -0.93 -1.48 0.84
C ARG A 36 -1.17 -2.92 1.31
N HIS A 37 -2.40 -3.22 1.70
CA HIS A 37 -2.78 -4.51 2.26
C HIS A 37 -2.70 -5.64 1.22
N TRP A 38 -2.88 -5.31 -0.06
CA TRP A 38 -2.74 -6.24 -1.16
C TRP A 38 -1.63 -5.85 -2.14
N ALA A 39 -1.15 -6.84 -2.89
CA ALA A 39 -0.33 -6.62 -4.08
C ALA A 39 -0.68 -7.69 -5.13
N VAL A 40 -0.50 -7.32 -6.40
CA VAL A 40 -0.71 -8.25 -7.52
C VAL A 40 0.59 -8.99 -7.77
N ALA A 41 0.60 -10.32 -7.63
CA ALA A 41 1.75 -11.13 -8.01
C ALA A 41 1.82 -11.27 -9.54
N HIS A 42 3.04 -11.34 -10.08
CA HIS A 42 3.23 -11.67 -11.50
C HIS A 42 3.39 -13.19 -11.69
N GLU A 43 3.34 -13.66 -12.93
CA GLU A 43 3.37 -15.09 -13.26
C GLU A 43 4.61 -15.82 -12.70
N ALA A 44 5.79 -15.20 -12.78
CA ALA A 44 7.04 -15.78 -12.27
C ALA A 44 7.28 -15.57 -10.76
N ALA A 45 6.25 -15.22 -9.98
CA ALA A 45 6.42 -14.88 -8.57
C ALA A 45 6.69 -16.11 -7.70
N HIS A 46 7.66 -15.99 -6.79
CA HIS A 46 7.90 -16.96 -5.74
C HIS A 46 7.34 -16.41 -4.43
N LEU A 47 6.17 -16.89 -4.05
CA LEU A 47 5.44 -16.41 -2.87
C LEU A 47 5.64 -17.35 -1.68
N ALA A 48 5.89 -16.76 -0.51
CA ALA A 48 5.78 -17.46 0.76
C ALA A 48 4.29 -17.51 1.19
N GLU A 49 3.79 -18.69 1.51
CA GLU A 49 2.43 -18.83 2.04
C GLU A 49 2.28 -18.11 3.38
N GLY A 50 1.17 -17.37 3.52
CA GLY A 50 0.84 -16.66 4.76
C GLY A 50 1.74 -15.46 5.09
N ALA A 51 2.66 -15.07 4.20
CA ALA A 51 3.60 -13.98 4.46
C ALA A 51 3.81 -13.06 3.25
N TRP A 52 4.13 -11.80 3.53
CA TRP A 52 4.61 -10.89 2.50
C TRP A 52 5.94 -11.37 1.92
N SER A 53 5.99 -11.43 0.60
CA SER A 53 7.18 -11.81 -0.15
C SER A 53 8.00 -10.58 -0.58
N PRO A 54 9.27 -10.74 -1.03
CA PRO A 54 10.06 -9.63 -1.54
C PRO A 54 9.35 -8.85 -2.65
N CYS A 55 9.58 -7.54 -2.70
CA CYS A 55 8.86 -6.63 -3.61
C CYS A 55 9.02 -6.95 -5.10
N ALA A 56 10.05 -7.70 -5.47
CA ALA A 56 10.29 -8.16 -6.83
C ALA A 56 9.18 -9.09 -7.34
N ASN A 57 8.49 -9.82 -6.44
CA ASN A 57 7.43 -10.78 -6.78
C ASN A 57 6.07 -10.14 -7.09
N PHE A 58 5.97 -8.81 -7.00
CA PHE A 58 4.72 -8.09 -7.20
C PHE A 58 4.83 -7.09 -8.35
N SER A 59 3.68 -6.77 -8.95
CA SER A 59 3.51 -5.62 -9.81
C SER A 59 4.06 -4.37 -9.12
N ARG A 60 4.90 -3.66 -9.85
CA ARG A 60 5.50 -2.39 -9.44
C ARG A 60 5.05 -1.34 -10.45
N ALA A 61 4.85 -0.11 -9.97
CA ALA A 61 4.63 1.03 -10.87
C ALA A 61 5.78 1.14 -11.88
N ALA A 62 5.54 1.91 -12.94
CA ALA A 62 6.38 2.02 -14.13
C ALA A 62 7.88 1.79 -13.84
N LYS A 63 8.39 0.66 -14.36
CA LYS A 63 9.81 0.43 -14.49
C LYS A 63 10.19 1.06 -15.83
N THR A 64 10.92 2.17 -15.83
CA THR A 64 11.57 2.64 -17.05
C THR A 64 12.56 1.56 -17.45
N GLY A 65 12.36 0.99 -18.64
CA GLY A 65 13.31 0.07 -19.27
C GLY A 65 14.61 0.76 -19.58
#